data_AF-A0A357G821-F1
#
_entry.id   AF-A0A357G821-F1
#
_cell.length_a   1.000
_cell.length_b   1.000
_cell.length_c   1.000
_cell.angle_alpha   90.00
_cell.angle_beta   90.00
_cell.angle_gamma   90.00
#
_symmetry.space_group_name_H-M   'P 1'
#
loop_
_entity.id
_entity.type
_entity.pdbx_description
1 polymer ?
#
loop_
_entity_poly.entity_id
_entity_poly.type
_entity_poly.pdbx_seq_one_letter_code
_entity_poly.pdbx_strand_id
1 'polypeptide(L)'
;MNDITNSPERMEEKFFEEQVKIEKEFEKIELVAEKITEKYKEYQSLQSFVLYLKGMEKVFAQAKLSNWKDTKTKEELIKTEMHFFSMDSGVDEDIFLTIRDDFGMVYTTVKQVYEATEKLLEKYAACAECKEFIEYMKKISLLFIEAKKENWDTQIIKENLYKYRMKKLSADGDPRLEVLEDVRMEFERELSKSV
;
A
#
# COMPACT_ATOMS: atom_id res chain seq x y z
N MET A 1 21.96 -42.60 2.87
CA MET A 1 20.81 -41.69 2.76
C MET A 1 21.33 -40.46 2.05
N ASN A 2 20.90 -40.26 0.80
CA ASN A 2 21.41 -39.20 -0.05
C ASN A 2 20.71 -37.89 0.28
N ASP A 3 21.46 -36.90 0.76
CA ASP A 3 21.05 -35.50 0.73
C ASP A 3 21.08 -35.01 -0.72
N ILE A 4 19.95 -35.16 -1.42
CA ILE A 4 19.65 -34.47 -2.68
C ILE A 4 18.61 -33.40 -2.35
N THR A 5 19.03 -32.36 -1.65
CA THR A 5 18.18 -31.22 -1.31
C THR A 5 18.95 -29.94 -1.52
N ASN A 6 19.05 -29.54 -2.80
CA ASN A 6 19.29 -28.19 -3.36
C ASN A 6 20.31 -28.23 -4.52
N SER A 7 19.87 -28.67 -5.71
CA SER A 7 20.59 -28.29 -6.93
C SER A 7 20.13 -26.88 -7.36
N PRO A 8 21.03 -26.04 -7.90
CA PRO A 8 20.70 -24.70 -8.40
C PRO A 8 19.50 -24.68 -9.36
N GLU A 9 19.38 -25.70 -10.22
CA GLU A 9 18.29 -25.85 -11.20
C GLU A 9 16.90 -25.91 -10.53
N ARG A 10 16.74 -26.65 -9.42
CA ARG A 10 15.47 -26.70 -8.68
C ARG A 10 15.13 -25.39 -7.97
N MET A 11 16.15 -24.60 -7.63
CA MET A 11 15.97 -23.29 -7.03
C MET A 11 15.50 -22.29 -8.08
N GLU A 12 16.11 -22.31 -9.26
CA GLU A 12 15.72 -21.50 -10.43
C GLU A 12 14.31 -21.82 -10.92
N GLU A 13 13.93 -23.10 -11.02
CA GLU A 13 12.56 -23.52 -11.37
C GLU A 13 11.52 -22.97 -10.39
N LYS A 14 11.79 -23.07 -9.08
CA LYS A 14 10.88 -22.56 -8.05
C LYS A 14 10.74 -21.03 -8.10
N PHE A 15 11.85 -20.32 -8.31
CA PHE A 15 11.82 -18.86 -8.47
C PHE A 15 11.01 -18.46 -9.71
N PHE A 16 11.17 -19.16 -10.82
CA PHE A 16 10.41 -18.91 -12.04
C PHE A 16 8.91 -19.17 -11.83
N GLU A 17 8.53 -20.28 -11.20
CA GLU A 17 7.13 -20.58 -10.87
C GLU A 17 6.49 -19.52 -9.95
N GLU A 18 7.24 -19.02 -8.97
CA GLU A 18 6.78 -17.94 -8.09
C GLU A 18 6.59 -16.63 -8.86
N GLN A 19 7.50 -16.28 -9.77
CA GLN A 19 7.36 -15.10 -10.64
C GLN A 19 6.13 -15.20 -11.53
N VAL A 20 5.91 -16.34 -12.19
CA VAL A 20 4.73 -16.55 -13.06
C VAL A 20 3.42 -16.42 -12.27
N LYS A 21 3.38 -16.87 -11.01
CA LYS A 21 2.19 -16.70 -10.14
C LYS A 21 1.96 -15.23 -9.79
N ILE A 22 3.03 -14.48 -9.49
CA ILE A 22 2.94 -13.05 -9.20
C ILE A 22 2.45 -12.28 -10.43
N GLU A 23 3.02 -12.56 -11.61
CA GLU A 23 2.63 -11.92 -12.86
C GLU A 23 1.15 -12.16 -13.18
N LYS A 24 0.67 -13.40 -13.03
CA LYS A 24 -0.75 -13.72 -13.24
C LYS A 24 -1.67 -12.96 -12.29
N GLU A 25 -1.31 -12.85 -11.01
CA GLU A 25 -2.11 -12.05 -10.08
C GLU A 25 -2.03 -10.55 -10.40
N PHE A 26 -0.88 -10.05 -10.84
CA PHE A 26 -0.74 -8.65 -11.23
C PHE A 26 -1.56 -8.33 -12.48
N GLU A 27 -1.58 -9.20 -13.48
CA GLU A 27 -2.40 -9.07 -14.68
C GLU A 27 -3.89 -9.03 -14.33
N LYS A 28 -4.33 -9.94 -13.44
CA LYS A 28 -5.71 -9.93 -12.93
C LYS A 28 -6.06 -8.63 -12.22
N ILE A 29 -5.18 -8.12 -11.37
CA ILE A 29 -5.39 -6.84 -10.67
C ILE A 29 -5.46 -5.68 -11.68
N GLU A 30 -4.61 -5.67 -12.71
CA GLU A 30 -4.66 -4.66 -13.78
C GLU A 30 -5.98 -4.72 -14.55
N LEU A 31 -6.43 -5.89 -14.99
CA LEU A 31 -7.70 -6.04 -15.72
C LEU A 31 -8.91 -5.56 -14.92
N VAL A 32 -8.95 -5.87 -13.62
CA VAL A 32 -10.02 -5.39 -12.73
C VAL A 32 -9.94 -3.86 -12.59
N ALA A 33 -8.75 -3.31 -12.39
CA ALA A 33 -8.57 -1.87 -12.28
C ALA A 33 -8.94 -1.13 -13.56
N GLU A 34 -8.55 -1.62 -14.74
CA GLU A 34 -8.91 -1.05 -16.04
C GLU A 34 -10.43 -1.06 -16.24
N LYS A 35 -11.10 -2.19 -15.98
CA LYS A 35 -12.56 -2.32 -16.08
C LYS A 35 -13.28 -1.31 -15.20
N ILE A 36 -12.83 -1.13 -13.96
CA ILE A 36 -13.46 -0.21 -13.01
C ILE A 36 -13.13 1.24 -13.37
N THR A 37 -11.89 1.52 -13.78
CA THR A 37 -11.47 2.86 -14.25
C THR A 37 -12.30 3.32 -15.45
N GLU A 38 -12.56 2.44 -16.43
CA GLU A 38 -13.41 2.75 -17.58
C GLU A 38 -14.86 3.04 -17.17
N LYS A 39 -15.39 2.29 -16.19
CA LYS A 39 -16.73 2.52 -15.64
C LYS A 39 -16.88 3.90 -14.99
N TYR A 40 -15.84 4.36 -14.29
CA TYR A 40 -15.82 5.65 -13.59
C TYR A 40 -15.03 6.73 -14.34
N LYS A 41 -14.90 6.62 -15.67
CA LYS A 41 -13.97 7.45 -16.44
C LYS A 41 -14.22 8.96 -16.41
N GLU A 42 -15.46 9.35 -16.15
CA GLU A 42 -15.88 10.75 -16.06
C GLU A 42 -15.51 11.40 -14.72
N TYR A 43 -15.01 10.61 -13.75
CA TYR A 43 -14.74 11.05 -12.38
C TYR A 43 -13.27 10.83 -12.00
N GLN A 44 -12.43 11.84 -12.22
CA GLN A 44 -10.99 11.77 -11.99
C GLN A 44 -10.62 11.32 -10.57
N SER A 45 -11.32 11.81 -9.54
CA SER A 45 -11.08 11.42 -8.14
C SER A 45 -11.33 9.93 -7.89
N LEU A 46 -12.32 9.34 -8.57
CA LEU A 46 -12.60 7.90 -8.48
C LEU A 46 -11.56 7.09 -9.25
N GLN A 47 -11.07 7.58 -10.39
CA GLN A 47 -9.97 6.94 -11.10
C GLN A 47 -8.69 6.88 -10.25
N SER A 48 -8.32 8.00 -9.62
CA SER A 48 -7.17 8.04 -8.69
C SER A 48 -7.35 7.07 -7.51
N PHE A 49 -8.59 6.93 -7.00
CA PHE A 49 -8.87 5.94 -5.96
C PHE A 49 -8.73 4.49 -6.46
N VAL A 50 -9.16 4.19 -7.68
CA VAL A 50 -8.98 2.86 -8.30
C VAL A 50 -7.49 2.55 -8.51
N LEU A 51 -6.70 3.53 -8.95
CA LEU A 51 -5.24 3.38 -9.06
C LEU A 51 -4.59 3.10 -7.70
N TYR A 52 -5.05 3.78 -6.64
CA TYR A 52 -4.64 3.47 -5.28
C TYR A 52 -4.97 2.02 -4.89
N LEU A 53 -6.21 1.57 -5.07
CA LEU A 53 -6.60 0.19 -4.77
C LEU A 53 -5.72 -0.82 -5.53
N LYS A 54 -5.47 -0.56 -6.81
CA LYS A 54 -4.59 -1.36 -7.66
C LYS A 54 -3.18 -1.50 -7.07
N GLY A 55 -2.55 -0.38 -6.69
CA GLY A 55 -1.21 -0.38 -6.10
C GLY A 55 -1.15 -1.17 -4.80
N MET A 56 -2.13 -0.95 -3.92
CA MET A 56 -2.20 -1.64 -2.63
C MET A 56 -2.43 -3.15 -2.77
N GLU A 57 -3.35 -3.58 -3.64
CA GLU A 57 -3.58 -5.00 -3.88
C GLU A 57 -2.34 -5.70 -4.46
N LYS A 58 -1.57 -5.03 -5.33
CA LYS A 58 -0.31 -5.58 -5.83
C LYS A 58 0.70 -5.83 -4.71
N VAL A 59 0.86 -4.86 -3.80
CA VAL A 59 1.75 -5.01 -2.63
C VAL A 59 1.31 -6.19 -1.77
N PHE A 60 0.00 -6.30 -1.46
CA PHE A 60 -0.51 -7.39 -0.63
C PHE A 60 -0.45 -8.76 -1.30
N ALA A 61 -0.74 -8.84 -2.60
CA ALA A 61 -0.61 -10.06 -3.38
C ALA A 61 0.85 -10.54 -3.40
N GLN A 62 1.80 -9.65 -3.65
CA GLN A 62 3.21 -9.97 -3.65
C GLN A 62 3.72 -10.36 -2.25
N ALA A 63 3.30 -9.64 -1.21
CA ALA A 63 3.64 -9.97 0.18
C ALA A 63 3.19 -11.38 0.55
N LYS A 64 1.99 -11.78 0.12
CA LYS A 64 1.43 -13.12 0.35
C LYS A 64 2.19 -14.19 -0.46
N LEU A 65 2.39 -13.97 -1.76
CA LEU A 65 3.02 -14.97 -2.64
C LEU A 65 4.50 -15.19 -2.32
N SER A 66 5.21 -14.14 -1.92
CA SER A 66 6.63 -14.18 -1.55
C SER A 66 6.89 -14.31 -0.04
N ASN A 67 5.86 -14.53 0.77
CA ASN A 67 5.94 -14.63 2.24
C ASN A 67 6.77 -13.50 2.88
N TRP A 68 6.48 -12.26 2.52
CA TRP A 68 7.18 -11.11 3.09
C TRP A 68 6.93 -10.96 4.57
N LYS A 69 7.96 -10.51 5.29
CA LYS A 69 7.83 -10.04 6.67
C LYS A 69 7.16 -8.67 6.69
N ASP A 70 6.49 -8.36 7.79
CA ASP A 70 5.81 -7.08 8.04
C ASP A 70 6.67 -5.86 7.69
N THR A 71 7.97 -5.89 8.03
CA THR A 71 8.90 -4.79 7.71
C THR A 71 8.94 -4.51 6.21
N LYS A 72 9.07 -5.55 5.38
CA LYS A 72 9.14 -5.41 3.92
C LYS A 72 7.80 -4.98 3.34
N THR A 73 6.70 -5.56 3.81
CA THR A 73 5.35 -5.14 3.40
C THR A 73 5.14 -3.65 3.70
N LYS A 74 5.54 -3.21 4.90
CA LYS A 74 5.45 -1.81 5.30
C LYS A 74 6.29 -0.88 4.41
N GLU A 75 7.52 -1.27 4.08
CA GLU A 75 8.40 -0.51 3.18
C GLU A 75 7.79 -0.34 1.80
N GLU A 76 7.24 -1.41 1.22
CA GLU A 76 6.63 -1.38 -0.12
C GLU A 76 5.29 -0.64 -0.16
N LEU A 77 4.49 -0.67 0.92
CA LEU A 77 3.30 0.17 1.05
C LEU A 77 3.67 1.66 1.04
N ILE A 78 4.73 2.05 1.77
CA ILE A 78 5.17 3.44 1.80
C ILE A 78 5.76 3.86 0.47
N LYS A 79 6.56 3.02 -0.18
CA LYS A 79 7.08 3.30 -1.52
C LYS A 79 5.96 3.49 -2.54
N THR A 80 4.93 2.65 -2.47
CA THR A 80 3.74 2.78 -3.32
C THR A 80 3.02 4.10 -3.05
N GLU A 81 2.89 4.51 -1.78
CA GLU A 81 2.28 5.80 -1.45
C GLU A 81 3.14 6.99 -1.89
N MET A 82 4.47 6.93 -1.75
CA MET A 82 5.39 7.97 -2.23
C MET A 82 5.15 8.28 -3.71
N HIS A 83 4.99 7.23 -4.52
CA HIS A 83 4.69 7.38 -5.93
C HIS A 83 3.35 8.11 -6.16
N PHE A 84 2.30 7.76 -5.41
CA PHE A 84 1.01 8.46 -5.49
C PHE A 84 1.11 9.93 -5.06
N PHE A 85 1.81 10.24 -3.97
CA PHE A 85 2.02 11.63 -3.55
C PHE A 85 2.81 12.42 -4.59
N SER A 86 3.87 11.86 -5.16
CA SER A 86 4.68 12.51 -6.20
C SER A 86 3.82 12.89 -7.42
N MET A 87 2.96 11.97 -7.87
CA MET A 87 2.02 12.22 -8.98
C MET A 87 0.99 13.31 -8.67
N ASP A 88 0.47 13.36 -7.43
CA ASP A 88 -0.63 14.25 -7.05
C ASP A 88 -0.17 15.65 -6.61
N SER A 89 1.04 15.79 -6.04
CA SER A 89 1.49 17.01 -5.37
C SER A 89 2.44 17.90 -6.17
N GLY A 90 3.01 17.39 -7.27
CA GLY A 90 4.11 18.06 -7.98
C GLY A 90 5.40 18.19 -7.16
N VAL A 91 5.46 17.58 -5.97
CA VAL A 91 6.66 17.48 -5.13
C VAL A 91 7.49 16.30 -5.64
N ASP A 92 8.80 16.51 -5.76
CA ASP A 92 9.73 15.48 -6.22
C ASP A 92 9.70 14.25 -5.29
N GLU A 93 9.69 13.06 -5.89
CA GLU A 93 9.74 11.79 -5.17
C GLU A 93 10.98 11.70 -4.25
N ASP A 94 12.08 12.34 -4.62
CA ASP A 94 13.32 12.42 -3.82
C ASP A 94 13.11 13.12 -2.47
N ILE A 95 12.16 14.07 -2.39
CA ILE A 95 11.80 14.71 -1.12
C ILE A 95 11.10 13.70 -0.23
N PHE A 96 10.11 12.96 -0.75
CA PHE A 96 9.44 11.90 0.01
C PHE A 96 10.40 10.78 0.42
N LEU A 97 11.38 10.46 -0.43
CA LEU A 97 12.45 9.52 -0.13
C LEU A 97 13.27 9.98 1.09
N THR A 98 13.66 11.25 1.11
CA THR A 98 14.39 11.85 2.23
C THR A 98 13.56 11.82 3.51
N ILE A 99 12.27 12.16 3.43
CA ILE A 99 11.36 12.10 4.58
C ILE A 99 11.26 10.66 5.11
N ARG A 100 11.12 9.66 4.23
CA ARG A 100 11.07 8.24 4.61
C ARG A 100 12.34 7.80 5.34
N ASP A 101 13.49 8.18 4.80
CA ASP A 101 14.79 7.80 5.36
C ASP A 101 15.03 8.45 6.72
N ASP A 102 14.69 9.73 6.86
CA ASP A 102 14.71 10.44 8.14
C ASP A 102 13.67 9.89 9.14
N PHE A 103 12.51 9.41 8.64
CA PHE A 103 11.47 8.82 9.48
C PHE A 103 11.97 7.53 10.09
N GLY A 104 12.73 6.69 9.41
CA GLY A 104 13.27 5.44 9.97
C GLY A 104 12.19 4.37 10.18
N MET A 105 12.13 3.37 9.30
CA MET A 105 10.98 2.44 9.24
C MET A 105 11.00 1.28 10.23
N VAL A 106 11.89 1.27 11.22
CA VAL A 106 12.12 0.09 12.10
C VAL A 106 11.52 0.23 13.50
N TYR A 107 10.62 1.18 13.72
CA TYR A 107 10.03 1.40 15.04
C TYR A 107 9.18 0.24 15.54
N THR A 108 9.33 -0.04 16.84
CA THR A 108 8.61 -1.11 17.55
C THR A 108 7.69 -0.58 18.65
N THR A 109 7.72 0.73 18.92
CA THR A 109 6.90 1.37 19.95
C THR A 109 6.15 2.58 19.42
N VAL A 110 4.96 2.83 19.99
CA VAL A 110 4.14 4.01 19.68
C VAL A 110 4.94 5.30 19.92
N LYS A 111 5.65 5.40 21.04
CA LYS A 111 6.44 6.58 21.40
C LYS A 111 7.46 6.98 20.33
N GLN A 112 8.23 6.02 19.82
CA GLN A 112 9.23 6.30 18.78
C GLN A 112 8.59 6.86 17.50
N VAL A 113 7.43 6.33 17.12
CA VAL A 113 6.68 6.79 15.95
C VAL A 113 6.25 8.26 16.11
N TYR A 114 5.69 8.62 17.28
CA TYR A 114 5.30 10.00 17.56
C TYR A 114 6.49 10.96 17.57
N GLU A 115 7.59 10.60 18.25
CA GLU A 115 8.80 11.44 18.31
C GLU A 115 9.41 11.68 16.92
N ALA A 116 9.44 10.67 16.06
CA ALA A 116 9.92 10.80 14.68
C ALA A 116 9.00 11.69 13.84
N THR A 117 7.69 11.52 13.99
CA THR A 117 6.68 12.31 13.30
C THR A 117 6.78 13.79 13.68
N GLU A 118 6.84 14.11 14.98
CA GLU A 118 6.92 15.50 15.46
C GLU A 118 8.14 16.24 14.88
N LYS A 119 9.32 15.62 14.93
CA LYS A 119 10.55 16.19 14.35
C LYS A 119 10.43 16.46 12.86
N LEU A 120 9.79 15.56 12.12
CA LEU A 120 9.60 15.73 10.68
C LEU A 120 8.55 16.79 10.36
N LEU A 121 7.45 16.85 11.11
CA LEU A 121 6.43 17.88 10.93
C LEU A 121 6.99 19.28 11.18
N GLU A 122 7.90 19.42 12.16
CA GLU A 122 8.63 20.67 12.38
C GLU A 122 9.56 21.01 11.20
N LYS A 123 10.36 20.03 10.73
CA LYS A 123 11.29 20.20 9.60
C LYS A 123 10.58 20.59 8.30
N TYR A 124 9.41 20.01 8.04
CA TYR A 124 8.64 20.21 6.80
C TYR A 124 7.37 21.05 7.00
N ALA A 125 7.34 21.92 8.02
CA ALA A 125 6.15 22.68 8.42
C ALA A 125 5.47 23.48 7.28
N ALA A 126 6.27 23.96 6.32
CA ALA A 126 5.84 24.78 5.19
C ALA A 126 5.36 23.97 3.96
N CYS A 127 5.50 22.64 3.95
CA CYS A 127 5.11 21.77 2.84
C CYS A 127 3.87 20.95 3.24
N ALA A 128 2.69 21.26 2.69
CA ALA A 128 1.44 20.63 3.07
C ALA A 128 1.43 19.13 2.74
N GLU A 129 1.95 18.78 1.57
CA GLU A 129 1.99 17.45 1.00
C GLU A 129 3.04 16.58 1.71
N CYS A 130 4.17 17.19 2.11
CA CYS A 130 5.15 16.53 2.98
C CYS A 130 4.54 16.17 4.33
N LYS A 131 3.81 17.09 4.97
CA LYS A 131 3.13 16.81 6.25
C LYS A 131 2.11 15.69 6.12
N GLU A 132 1.37 15.69 5.01
CA GLU A 132 0.40 14.65 4.74
C GLU A 132 1.05 13.27 4.54
N PHE A 133 2.17 13.21 3.82
CA PHE A 133 2.97 12.00 3.69
C PHE A 133 3.56 11.54 5.04
N ILE A 134 4.03 12.46 5.89
CA ILE A 134 4.52 12.13 7.25
C ILE A 134 3.40 11.51 8.09
N GLU A 135 2.19 12.08 8.07
CA GLU A 135 1.04 11.53 8.80
C GLU A 135 0.63 10.14 8.25
N TYR A 136 0.77 9.91 6.94
CA TYR A 136 0.60 8.58 6.36
C TYR A 136 1.61 7.57 6.92
N MET A 137 2.91 7.91 6.97
CA MET A 137 3.93 7.02 7.51
C MET A 137 3.72 6.72 9.01
N LYS A 138 3.30 7.72 9.78
CA LYS A 138 2.84 7.54 11.16
C LYS A 138 1.68 6.58 11.25
N LYS A 139 0.64 6.77 10.44
CA LYS A 139 -0.55 5.91 10.43
C LYS A 139 -0.19 4.46 10.14
N ILE A 140 0.61 4.21 9.10
CA ILE A 140 1.09 2.87 8.76
C ILE A 140 1.91 2.28 9.90
N SER A 141 2.86 3.02 10.45
CA SER A 141 3.74 2.50 11.50
C SER A 141 2.95 2.12 12.76
N LEU A 142 1.99 2.94 13.17
CA LEU A 142 1.10 2.63 14.28
C LEU A 142 0.20 1.43 13.96
N LEU A 143 -0.30 1.32 12.72
CA LEU A 143 -1.13 0.19 12.30
C LEU A 143 -0.39 -1.14 12.41
N PHE A 144 0.87 -1.21 11.98
CA PHE A 144 1.68 -2.42 12.10
C PHE A 144 2.08 -2.75 13.55
N ILE A 145 2.26 -1.74 14.41
CA ILE A 145 2.47 -1.95 15.85
C ILE A 145 1.21 -2.56 16.47
N GLU A 146 0.03 -2.02 16.18
CA GLU A 146 -1.25 -2.54 16.67
C GLU A 146 -1.50 -3.96 16.12
N ALA A 147 -1.29 -4.18 14.83
CA ALA A 147 -1.45 -5.48 14.19
C ALA A 147 -0.60 -6.57 14.85
N LYS A 148 0.65 -6.24 15.21
CA LYS A 148 1.53 -7.16 15.93
C LYS A 148 1.03 -7.43 17.36
N LYS A 149 0.51 -6.41 18.04
CA LYS A 149 -0.02 -6.53 19.42
C LYS A 149 -1.29 -7.39 19.47
N GLU A 150 -2.17 -7.22 18.49
CA GLU A 150 -3.48 -7.85 18.43
C GLU A 150 -3.51 -9.11 17.53
N ASN A 151 -2.35 -9.53 16.99
CA ASN A 151 -2.21 -10.64 16.04
C ASN A 151 -3.15 -10.54 14.83
N TRP A 152 -3.25 -9.34 14.24
CA TRP A 152 -4.06 -9.13 13.05
C TRP A 152 -3.46 -9.82 11.83
N ASP A 153 -4.34 -10.34 10.98
CA ASP A 153 -3.95 -10.77 9.65
C ASP A 153 -3.81 -9.58 8.68
N THR A 154 -3.26 -9.87 7.50
CA THR A 154 -3.07 -8.90 6.43
C THR A 154 -4.39 -8.29 5.93
N GLN A 155 -5.51 -9.01 6.03
CA GLN A 155 -6.81 -8.51 5.57
C GLN A 155 -7.28 -7.36 6.45
N ILE A 156 -7.15 -7.47 7.78
CA ILE A 156 -7.51 -6.39 8.71
C ILE A 156 -6.62 -5.15 8.48
N ILE A 157 -5.33 -5.34 8.24
CA ILE A 157 -4.40 -4.23 7.91
C ILE A 157 -4.88 -3.54 6.63
N LYS A 158 -5.16 -4.30 5.58
CA LYS A 158 -5.63 -3.80 4.28
C LYS A 158 -6.92 -2.99 4.41
N GLU A 159 -7.92 -3.52 5.12
CA GLU A 159 -9.18 -2.81 5.36
C GLU A 159 -9.00 -1.49 6.10
N ASN A 160 -8.10 -1.44 7.08
CA ASN A 160 -7.79 -0.20 7.80
C ASN A 160 -7.15 0.85 6.90
N LEU A 161 -6.28 0.46 5.97
CA LEU A 161 -5.67 1.37 4.99
C LEU A 161 -6.71 1.89 4.00
N TYR A 162 -7.63 1.04 3.53
CA TYR A 162 -8.72 1.47 2.67
C TYR A 162 -9.65 2.46 3.36
N LYS A 163 -10.09 2.14 4.58
CA LYS A 163 -10.92 3.05 5.39
C LYS A 163 -10.22 4.39 5.62
N TYR A 164 -8.92 4.38 5.87
CA TYR A 164 -8.14 5.61 6.04
C TYR A 164 -8.12 6.45 4.76
N ARG A 165 -7.76 5.87 3.61
CA ARG A 165 -7.72 6.59 2.33
C ARG A 165 -9.09 7.13 1.94
N MET A 166 -10.15 6.35 2.12
CA MET A 166 -11.51 6.79 1.80
C MET A 166 -11.95 7.98 2.66
N LYS A 167 -11.68 7.95 3.98
CA LYS A 167 -11.95 9.10 4.86
C LYS A 167 -11.20 10.36 4.44
N LYS A 168 -9.95 10.19 3.99
CA LYS A 168 -9.12 11.30 3.52
C LYS A 168 -9.66 11.90 2.22
N LEU A 169 -10.02 11.06 1.25
CA LEU A 169 -10.59 11.51 -0.03
C LEU A 169 -11.99 12.11 0.10
N SER A 170 -12.79 11.67 1.07
CA SER A 170 -14.15 12.16 1.31
C SER A 170 -14.23 13.32 2.32
N ALA A 171 -13.09 13.86 2.78
CA ALA A 171 -13.05 14.88 3.82
C ALA A 171 -13.85 16.15 3.46
N ASP A 172 -13.82 16.53 2.18
CA ASP A 172 -14.55 17.69 1.65
C ASP A 172 -15.96 17.33 1.13
N GLY A 173 -16.37 16.07 1.28
CA GLY A 173 -17.67 15.54 0.84
C GLY A 173 -17.75 15.15 -0.64
N ASP A 174 -16.69 15.38 -1.41
CA ASP A 174 -16.60 15.02 -2.83
C ASP A 174 -15.25 14.35 -3.16
N PRO A 175 -15.22 13.02 -3.46
CA PRO A 175 -16.37 12.11 -3.56
C PRO A 175 -16.95 11.73 -2.19
N ARG A 176 -18.27 11.46 -2.17
CA ARG A 176 -18.95 10.95 -0.97
C ARG A 176 -18.35 9.61 -0.53
N LEU A 177 -18.26 9.39 0.79
CA LEU A 177 -17.69 8.17 1.36
C LEU A 177 -18.39 6.91 0.85
N GLU A 178 -19.71 6.93 0.72
CA GLU A 178 -20.50 5.79 0.25
C GLU A 178 -20.12 5.40 -1.19
N VAL A 179 -19.79 6.38 -2.04
CA VAL A 179 -19.35 6.12 -3.42
C VAL A 179 -17.98 5.44 -3.43
N LEU A 180 -17.07 5.88 -2.57
CA LEU A 180 -15.75 5.23 -2.42
C LEU A 180 -15.89 3.80 -1.89
N GLU A 181 -16.80 3.58 -0.94
CA GLU A 181 -17.10 2.23 -0.42
C GLU A 181 -17.66 1.31 -1.51
N ASP A 182 -18.58 1.82 -2.34
CA ASP A 182 -19.13 1.08 -3.48
C ASP A 182 -18.05 0.70 -4.49
N VAL A 183 -17.16 1.64 -4.84
CA VAL A 183 -16.02 1.38 -5.75
C VAL A 183 -15.10 0.31 -5.16
N ARG A 184 -14.74 0.40 -3.88
CA ARG A 184 -13.89 -0.57 -3.19
C ARG A 184 -14.55 -1.97 -3.17
N MET A 185 -15.83 -2.06 -2.81
CA MET A 185 -16.56 -3.32 -2.79
C MET A 185 -16.70 -3.94 -4.17
N GLU A 186 -16.92 -3.13 -5.20
CA GLU A 186 -16.91 -3.57 -6.59
C GLU A 186 -15.54 -4.13 -6.98
N PHE A 187 -14.45 -3.44 -6.63
CA PHE A 187 -13.08 -3.90 -6.88
C PHE A 187 -12.79 -5.27 -6.26
N GLU A 188 -13.08 -5.44 -4.97
CA GLU A 188 -12.88 -6.71 -4.27
C GLU A 188 -13.75 -7.84 -4.85
N ARG A 189 -15.00 -7.52 -5.21
CA ARG A 189 -15.92 -8.49 -5.84
C ARG A 189 -15.41 -8.94 -7.20
N GLU A 190 -14.91 -8.03 -8.03
CA GLU A 190 -14.37 -8.42 -9.35
C GLU A 190 -13.08 -9.23 -9.20
N LEU A 191 -12.19 -8.88 -8.26
CA LEU A 191 -11.01 -9.69 -7.96
C LEU A 191 -11.34 -11.12 -7.50
N SER A 192 -12.39 -11.29 -6.69
CA SER A 192 -12.81 -12.62 -6.22
C SER A 192 -13.48 -13.48 -7.30
N LYS A 193 -14.04 -12.88 -8.35
CA LYS A 193 -14.66 -13.60 -9.48
C LYS A 193 -13.66 -14.14 -10.49
N SER A 194 -12.51 -13.50 -10.64
CA SER A 194 -11.46 -13.92 -11.57
C SER A 194 -10.61 -15.07 -11.01
N VAL A 195 -11.25 -16.05 -10.38
CA VAL A 195 -10.64 -17.30 -9.87
C VAL A 195 -11.21 -18.48 -10.63
#